data_AF-A0AA40DFK9-F1
#
_entry.id   AF-A0AA40DFK9-F1
#
_cell.length_a   1.000
_cell.length_b   1.000
_cell.length_c   1.000
_cell.angle_alpha   90.00
_cell.angle_beta   90.00
_cell.angle_gamma   90.00
#
_symmetry.space_group_name_H-M   'P 1'
#
loop_
_entity.id
_entity.type
_entity.pdbx_description
1 polymer ?
#
loop_
_entity_poly.entity_id
_entity_poly.type
_entity_poly.pdbx_seq_one_letter_code
_entity_poly.pdbx_strand_id
1 'polypeptide(L)'
;MAALLRRDVSFSSVTMETGLHQAAALAAMTLLFTAHRSIVNIGFTNRRRGLSTDTYIVLIIGLVVFTWTALVIGSGVLLGDRPCLQSFRQCGARLAYVPWIMIILFIFWLIAYGDMALHLRSKDSLISSNDESDKTNEASLPAPTTNPKPTHNKLLNLHLPRYGHWGIWKMECSHGPTNWSGSLNPWFRWTLYLTILSVCMTVSIAALMESLYTIGLLTTVGVVLFMTGASGKNDYATAPHLYTRDTLRVMLHTRHRMGTAYILPCRDRGFDAVWGPKIEYENRALDKAQEQFVKEGGYGKKRTHISMDSLLSWFNNAAAGLEDEDIIDLAEWLYTPEHKPVMCRLAPSCKRQAGIHLLNYSLMGALVHAEYIVFQNLDMIQKKRLGLARLAATLRSSRGTGLQLDGGVKQIGEPKNGEKKEFAEGYREAVKYVYRLFGMEAEDMALYPKSVCPQRSIVFEDAELPKTIGEYVGKLWEYCIGREESTLAALHAFTLFYQADIGNDPPNGWHGFPLLVKDREGDMVTWQIIWRQAWYGAIISQITSMSPIIFSAFVAGVLQ
;
A
#
# COMPACT_ATOMS: atom_id res chain seq x y z
N MET A 1 -50.27 32.09 12.65
CA MET A 1 -49.27 31.99 11.56
C MET A 1 -48.88 33.34 10.97
N ALA A 2 -49.82 34.22 10.57
CA ALA A 2 -49.48 35.55 10.07
C ALA A 2 -48.77 36.49 11.09
N ALA A 3 -48.97 36.28 12.40
CA ALA A 3 -48.28 37.03 13.45
C ALA A 3 -46.81 36.59 13.71
N LEU A 4 -46.38 35.43 13.20
CA LEU A 4 -44.97 35.00 13.25
C LEU A 4 -44.14 35.56 12.08
N LEU A 5 -44.79 36.14 11.07
CA LEU A 5 -44.16 36.74 9.88
C LEU A 5 -43.98 38.26 9.98
N ARG A 6 -44.42 38.89 11.09
CA ARG A 6 -44.34 40.34 11.31
C ARG A 6 -43.18 40.75 12.23
N ARG A 7 -42.15 39.90 12.32
CA ARG A 7 -40.85 40.36 12.79
C ARG A 7 -40.21 41.03 11.59
N ASP A 8 -40.19 42.36 11.58
CA ASP A 8 -39.32 43.15 10.71
C ASP A 8 -37.87 42.78 11.06
N VAL A 9 -37.43 41.63 10.56
CA VAL A 9 -36.02 41.29 10.50
C VAL A 9 -35.52 42.17 9.36
N SER A 10 -35.03 43.35 9.72
CA SER A 10 -34.32 44.20 8.78
C SER A 10 -33.10 43.42 8.28
N PHE A 11 -33.27 42.71 7.17
CA PHE A 11 -32.19 42.03 6.43
C PHE A 11 -31.15 43.02 5.89
N SER A 12 -31.35 44.33 6.11
CA SER A 12 -30.51 45.45 5.65
C SER A 12 -29.26 45.73 6.49
N SER A 13 -28.90 44.90 7.46
CA SER A 13 -27.58 44.99 8.11
C SER A 13 -26.91 43.63 8.31
N VAL A 14 -26.80 42.86 7.23
CA VAL A 14 -25.66 41.93 7.15
C VAL A 14 -24.42 42.81 7.18
N THR A 15 -23.76 42.90 8.33
CA THR A 15 -22.48 43.60 8.42
C THR A 15 -21.54 42.94 7.43
N MET A 16 -20.81 43.72 6.62
CA MET A 16 -19.89 43.20 5.59
C MET A 16 -18.98 42.09 6.15
N GLU A 17 -18.64 42.18 7.44
CA GLU A 17 -17.90 41.19 8.21
C GLU A 17 -18.62 39.83 8.35
N THR A 18 -19.91 39.81 8.69
CA THR A 18 -20.67 38.55 8.79
C THR A 18 -20.87 37.90 7.42
N GLY A 19 -21.09 38.70 6.38
CA GLY A 19 -21.16 38.22 4.99
C GLY A 19 -19.84 37.60 4.51
N LEU A 20 -18.70 38.23 4.82
CA LEU A 20 -17.37 37.69 4.47
C LEU A 20 -17.08 36.35 5.17
N HIS A 21 -17.44 36.22 6.45
CA HIS A 21 -17.29 34.97 7.19
C HIS A 21 -18.15 33.84 6.64
N GLN A 22 -19.40 34.14 6.31
CA GLN A 22 -20.31 33.17 5.72
C GLN A 22 -19.84 32.73 4.34
N ALA A 23 -19.36 33.65 3.50
CA ALA A 23 -18.82 33.35 2.18
C ALA A 23 -17.52 32.51 2.26
N ALA A 24 -16.59 32.89 3.14
CA ALA A 24 -15.35 32.13 3.34
C ALA A 24 -15.63 30.72 3.89
N ALA A 25 -16.57 30.60 4.83
CA ALA A 25 -17.00 29.31 5.35
C ALA A 25 -17.66 28.44 4.27
N LEU A 26 -18.56 29.01 3.46
CA LEU A 26 -19.21 28.31 2.36
C LEU A 26 -18.19 27.83 1.31
N ALA A 27 -17.24 28.68 0.92
CA ALA A 27 -16.20 28.36 -0.05
C ALA A 27 -15.26 27.26 0.46
N ALA A 28 -14.75 27.41 1.69
CA ALA A 28 -13.87 26.43 2.31
C ALA A 28 -14.58 25.09 2.51
N MET A 29 -15.87 25.09 2.90
CA MET A 29 -16.65 23.87 3.04
C MET A 29 -16.97 23.20 1.70
N THR A 30 -17.23 23.98 0.65
CA THR A 30 -17.42 23.44 -0.70
C THR A 30 -16.14 22.77 -1.18
N LEU A 31 -14.98 23.38 -0.92
CA LEU A 31 -13.67 22.77 -1.19
C LEU A 31 -13.44 21.53 -0.35
N LEU A 32 -13.78 21.53 0.95
CA LEU A 32 -13.66 20.35 1.82
C LEU A 32 -14.58 19.21 1.37
N PHE A 33 -15.81 19.50 0.95
CA PHE A 33 -16.74 18.51 0.43
C PHE A 33 -16.29 17.96 -0.93
N THR A 34 -15.78 18.83 -1.80
CA THR A 34 -15.21 18.44 -3.10
C THR A 34 -13.95 17.61 -2.91
N ALA A 35 -13.06 18.01 -2.01
CA ALA A 35 -11.86 17.25 -1.65
C ALA A 35 -12.25 15.91 -1.04
N HIS A 36 -13.20 15.87 -0.11
CA HIS A 36 -13.75 14.64 0.45
C HIS A 36 -14.33 13.71 -0.62
N ARG A 37 -15.21 14.22 -1.51
CA ARG A 37 -15.77 13.45 -2.63
C ARG A 37 -14.69 12.98 -3.60
N SER A 38 -13.67 13.79 -3.84
CA SER A 38 -12.52 13.43 -4.66
C SER A 38 -11.72 12.30 -4.01
N ILE A 39 -11.51 12.35 -2.69
CA ILE A 39 -10.86 11.28 -1.92
C ILE A 39 -11.72 10.00 -1.95
N VAL A 40 -13.04 10.10 -1.95
CA VAL A 40 -13.88 8.89 -1.97
C VAL A 40 -13.93 8.23 -3.35
N ASN A 41 -13.88 9.03 -4.42
CA ASN A 41 -14.22 8.55 -5.77
C ASN A 41 -13.03 8.44 -6.73
N ILE A 42 -11.96 9.20 -6.52
CA ILE A 42 -10.80 9.22 -7.43
C ILE A 42 -9.81 8.17 -6.95
N GLY A 43 -9.43 7.25 -7.85
CA GLY A 43 -8.37 6.29 -7.56
C GLY A 43 -7.05 7.00 -7.22
N PHE A 44 -6.23 6.38 -6.37
CA PHE A 44 -5.08 7.06 -5.80
C PHE A 44 -3.75 6.46 -6.21
N THR A 45 -2.77 7.32 -6.43
CA THR A 45 -1.39 6.93 -6.65
C THR A 45 -0.65 6.89 -5.32
N ASN A 46 -0.36 5.68 -4.85
CA ASN A 46 0.39 5.46 -3.63
C ASN A 46 1.88 5.46 -3.94
N ARG A 47 2.67 6.21 -3.16
CA ARG A 47 4.12 6.37 -3.32
C ARG A 47 4.79 6.23 -1.96
N ARG A 48 5.92 5.51 -1.88
CA ARG A 48 6.76 5.43 -0.67
C ARG A 48 7.79 6.57 -0.67
N ARG A 49 8.37 6.89 -1.83
CA ARG A 49 9.25 8.04 -2.07
C ARG A 49 8.50 9.16 -2.78
N GLY A 50 8.63 10.37 -2.23
CA GLY A 50 7.88 11.54 -2.69
C GLY A 50 6.51 11.67 -2.03
N LEU A 51 5.72 12.62 -2.51
CA LEU A 51 4.38 12.89 -2.00
C LEU A 51 3.38 12.05 -2.81
N SER A 52 2.58 11.22 -2.12
CA SER A 52 1.44 10.54 -2.73
C SER A 52 0.31 11.53 -3.00
N THR A 53 -0.65 11.16 -3.85
CA THR A 53 -1.85 11.98 -4.10
C THR A 53 -2.59 12.28 -2.78
N ASP A 54 -2.64 11.32 -1.86
CA ASP A 54 -3.17 11.50 -0.50
C ASP A 54 -2.45 12.60 0.28
N THR A 55 -1.12 12.56 0.23
CA THR A 55 -0.29 13.52 0.95
C THR A 55 -0.56 14.93 0.40
N TYR A 56 -0.65 15.08 -0.92
CA TYR A 56 -1.03 16.36 -1.54
C TYR A 56 -2.42 16.83 -1.12
N ILE A 57 -3.42 15.96 -1.16
CA ILE A 57 -4.79 16.33 -0.79
C ILE A 57 -4.86 16.74 0.69
N VAL A 58 -4.23 15.99 1.59
CA VAL A 58 -4.19 16.33 3.02
C VAL A 58 -3.45 17.65 3.26
N LEU A 59 -2.35 17.91 2.55
CA LEU A 59 -1.65 19.20 2.62
C LEU A 59 -2.50 20.37 2.11
N ILE A 60 -3.26 20.18 1.01
CA ILE A 60 -4.20 21.19 0.50
C ILE A 60 -5.31 21.44 1.52
N ILE A 61 -5.89 20.39 2.10
CA ILE A 61 -6.89 20.49 3.17
C ILE A 61 -6.31 21.30 4.35
N GLY A 62 -5.11 20.95 4.80
CA GLY A 62 -4.42 21.66 5.87
C GLY A 62 -4.20 23.13 5.55
N LEU A 63 -3.74 23.45 4.34
CA LEU A 63 -3.53 24.83 3.88
C LEU A 63 -4.84 25.64 3.86
N VAL A 64 -5.92 25.06 3.35
CA VAL A 64 -7.25 25.70 3.31
C VAL A 64 -7.75 25.98 4.72
N VAL A 65 -7.64 24.98 5.61
CA VAL A 65 -8.07 25.08 7.02
C VAL A 65 -7.24 26.13 7.78
N PHE A 66 -5.93 26.19 7.58
CA PHE A 66 -5.07 27.22 8.18
C PHE A 66 -5.39 28.62 7.64
N THR A 67 -5.59 28.75 6.33
CA THR A 67 -5.94 30.03 5.70
C THR A 67 -7.27 30.53 6.25
N TRP A 68 -8.28 29.66 6.36
CA TRP A 68 -9.55 29.99 6.99
C TRP A 68 -9.35 30.45 8.43
N THR A 69 -8.58 29.71 9.22
CA THR A 69 -8.28 30.08 10.62
C THR A 69 -7.65 31.46 10.72
N ALA A 70 -6.66 31.74 9.87
CA ALA A 70 -6.00 33.04 9.81
C ALA A 70 -6.98 34.16 9.44
N LEU A 71 -7.94 33.92 8.53
CA LEU A 71 -8.98 34.89 8.19
C LEU A 71 -9.93 35.17 9.36
N VAL A 72 -10.31 34.15 10.14
CA VAL A 72 -11.17 34.31 11.32
C VAL A 72 -10.45 35.06 12.45
N ILE A 73 -9.17 34.74 12.69
CA ILE A 73 -8.36 35.46 13.67
C ILE A 73 -8.11 36.90 13.20
N GLY A 74 -7.74 37.06 11.93
CA GLY A 74 -7.48 38.36 11.31
C GLY A 74 -8.68 39.29 11.35
N SER A 75 -9.89 38.78 11.09
CA SER A 75 -11.10 39.59 11.22
C SER A 75 -11.35 40.03 12.67
N GLY A 76 -11.18 39.13 13.64
CA GLY A 76 -11.41 39.41 15.05
C GLY A 76 -10.42 40.42 15.65
N VAL A 77 -9.23 40.55 15.04
CA VAL A 77 -8.16 41.47 15.48
C VAL A 77 -8.16 42.78 14.69
N LEU A 78 -8.40 42.74 13.37
CA LEU A 78 -8.17 43.87 12.47
C LEU A 78 -9.45 44.60 12.05
N LEU A 79 -10.61 43.92 12.00
CA LEU A 79 -11.85 44.48 11.48
C LEU A 79 -12.79 44.98 12.60
N GLY A 80 -13.52 46.05 12.30
CA GLY A 80 -14.62 46.57 13.12
C GLY A 80 -14.25 46.83 14.58
N ASP A 81 -15.08 46.32 15.48
CA ASP A 81 -14.98 46.48 16.94
C ASP A 81 -13.79 45.74 17.58
N ARG A 82 -13.04 44.94 16.80
CA ARG A 82 -11.89 44.14 17.26
C ARG A 82 -12.25 43.29 18.48
N PRO A 83 -13.23 42.38 18.37
CA PRO A 83 -13.76 41.60 19.50
C PRO A 83 -12.67 40.83 20.26
N CYS A 84 -11.58 40.45 19.58
CA CYS A 84 -10.48 39.75 20.23
C CYS A 84 -9.63 40.61 21.17
N LEU A 85 -9.63 41.94 21.00
CA LEU A 85 -8.95 42.86 21.91
C LEU A 85 -9.85 43.29 23.08
N GLN A 86 -11.17 43.18 22.93
CA GLN A 86 -12.12 43.61 23.94
C GLN A 86 -12.26 42.58 25.08
N SER A 87 -12.51 41.32 24.74
CA SER A 87 -12.61 40.27 25.75
C SER A 87 -12.31 38.89 25.19
N PHE A 88 -11.82 38.00 26.06
CA PHE A 88 -11.64 36.59 25.72
C PHE A 88 -12.96 35.91 25.31
N ARG A 89 -14.10 36.33 25.88
CA ARG A 89 -15.42 35.74 25.58
C ARG A 89 -15.83 36.00 24.13
N GLN A 90 -15.76 37.26 23.72
CA GLN A 90 -16.03 37.67 22.34
C GLN A 90 -15.01 37.05 21.36
N CYS A 91 -13.73 36.98 21.74
CA CYS A 91 -12.73 36.31 20.90
C CYS A 91 -13.03 34.82 20.75
N GLY A 92 -13.26 34.11 21.85
CA GLY A 92 -13.55 32.69 21.86
C GLY A 92 -14.83 32.34 21.07
N ALA A 93 -15.85 33.19 21.15
CA ALA A 93 -17.06 33.08 20.35
C ALA A 93 -16.78 33.20 18.83
N ARG A 94 -15.84 34.08 18.44
CA ARG A 94 -15.36 34.15 17.04
C ARG A 94 -14.49 32.95 16.66
N LEU A 95 -13.67 32.44 17.58
CA LEU A 95 -12.88 31.23 17.35
C LEU A 95 -13.76 29.97 17.22
N ALA A 96 -15.02 29.99 17.65
CA ALA A 96 -15.94 28.87 17.41
C ALA A 96 -16.27 28.66 15.91
N TYR A 97 -15.98 29.64 15.06
CA TYR A 97 -16.10 29.51 13.59
C TYR A 97 -14.90 28.82 12.93
N VAL A 98 -13.84 28.53 13.69
CA VAL A 98 -12.63 27.88 13.20
C VAL A 98 -12.81 26.36 13.17
N PRO A 99 -12.34 25.66 12.12
CA PRO A 99 -12.41 24.20 12.02
C PRO A 99 -11.36 23.47 12.89
N TRP A 100 -11.43 23.65 14.21
CA TRP A 100 -10.42 23.18 15.17
C TRP A 100 -10.13 21.68 15.10
N ILE A 101 -11.15 20.84 14.90
CA ILE A 101 -10.95 19.38 14.81
C ILE A 101 -9.98 19.07 13.66
N MET A 102 -10.14 19.73 12.51
CA MET A 102 -9.29 19.52 11.34
C MET A 102 -7.89 20.08 11.52
N ILE A 103 -7.72 21.26 12.14
CA ILE A 103 -6.40 21.86 12.41
C ILE A 103 -5.58 20.96 13.32
N ILE A 104 -6.18 20.54 14.43
CA ILE A 104 -5.49 19.73 15.43
C ILE A 104 -5.16 18.37 14.81
N LEU A 105 -6.10 17.75 14.08
CA LEU A 105 -5.83 16.52 13.36
C LEU A 105 -4.69 16.70 12.34
N PHE A 106 -4.66 17.80 11.59
CA PHE A 106 -3.60 18.08 10.62
C PHE A 106 -2.21 18.16 11.28
N ILE A 107 -2.10 18.87 12.39
CA ILE A 107 -0.84 19.01 13.14
C ILE A 107 -0.36 17.64 13.62
N PHE A 108 -1.24 16.85 14.23
CA PHE A 108 -0.90 15.50 14.69
C PHE A 108 -0.57 14.58 13.51
N TRP A 109 -1.28 14.70 12.40
CA TRP A 109 -0.99 13.97 11.17
C TRP A 109 0.40 14.33 10.63
N LEU A 110 0.81 15.59 10.64
CA LEU A 110 2.17 16.01 10.23
C LEU A 110 3.25 15.38 11.11
N ILE A 111 3.02 15.34 12.44
CA ILE A 111 3.94 14.70 13.39
C ILE A 111 4.03 13.20 13.11
N ALA A 112 2.89 12.52 12.95
CA ALA A 112 2.83 11.09 12.67
C ALA A 112 3.42 10.73 11.30
N TYR A 113 3.18 11.56 10.28
CA TYR A 113 3.75 11.41 8.94
C TYR A 113 5.28 11.59 8.98
N GLY A 114 5.75 12.58 9.74
CA GLY A 114 7.16 12.82 9.97
C GLY A 114 7.85 11.62 10.61
N ASP A 115 7.30 11.08 11.71
CA ASP A 115 7.82 9.87 12.37
C ASP A 115 7.85 8.67 11.40
N MET A 116 6.77 8.42 10.66
CA MET A 116 6.70 7.31 9.70
C MET A 116 7.69 7.47 8.54
N ALA A 117 7.83 8.67 7.98
CA ALA A 117 8.77 8.94 6.90
C ALA A 117 10.22 8.79 7.36
N LEU A 118 10.55 9.27 8.56
CA LEU A 118 11.87 9.09 9.16
C LEU A 118 12.16 7.62 9.47
N HIS A 119 11.18 6.89 9.98
CA HIS A 119 11.28 5.46 10.25
C HIS A 119 11.58 4.67 8.98
N LEU A 120 10.80 4.88 7.91
CA LEU A 120 11.02 4.22 6.62
C LEU A 120 12.39 4.54 6.02
N ARG A 121 12.84 5.80 6.12
CA ARG A 121 14.19 6.20 5.67
C ARG A 121 15.29 5.56 6.50
N SER A 122 15.10 5.47 7.83
CA SER A 122 16.08 4.84 8.72
C SER A 122 16.23 3.34 8.41
N LYS A 123 15.12 2.64 8.13
CA LYS A 123 15.11 1.24 7.68
C LYS A 123 15.90 1.07 6.39
N ASP A 124 15.71 1.98 5.42
CA ASP A 124 16.45 1.94 4.16
C ASP A 124 17.96 2.24 4.36
N SER A 125 18.33 3.15 5.26
CA SER A 125 19.74 3.50 5.52
C SER A 125 20.55 2.35 6.14
N LEU A 126 19.92 1.53 7.00
CA LEU A 126 20.56 0.37 7.62
C LEU A 126 20.99 -0.68 6.59
N ILE A 127 20.34 -0.71 5.42
CA ILE A 127 20.72 -1.59 4.30
C ILE A 127 22.11 -1.18 3.79
N SER A 128 22.27 0.12 3.49
CA SER A 128 23.50 0.63 2.89
C SER A 128 24.73 0.44 3.79
N SER A 129 24.57 0.57 5.11
CA SER A 129 25.71 0.46 6.04
C SER A 129 26.17 -0.98 6.28
N ASN A 130 25.24 -1.95 6.34
CA ASN A 130 25.63 -3.34 6.58
C ASN A 130 26.36 -3.93 5.37
N ASP A 131 25.95 -3.54 4.16
CA ASP A 131 26.58 -3.97 2.90
C ASP A 131 28.01 -3.47 2.70
N GLU A 132 28.33 -2.27 3.19
CA GLU A 132 29.70 -1.76 3.14
C GLU A 132 30.60 -2.45 4.18
N SER A 133 30.06 -2.75 5.36
CA SER A 133 30.85 -3.38 6.44
C SER A 133 31.32 -4.80 6.09
N ASP A 134 30.50 -5.60 5.41
CA ASP A 134 30.87 -6.96 5.00
C ASP A 134 31.93 -6.98 3.87
N LYS A 135 32.00 -5.92 3.06
CA LYS A 135 33.02 -5.81 2.00
C LYS A 135 34.38 -5.33 2.51
N THR A 136 34.46 -4.71 3.68
CA THR A 136 35.72 -4.24 4.26
C THR A 136 36.56 -5.33 4.94
N ASN A 137 36.03 -6.55 5.12
CA ASN A 137 36.77 -7.66 5.73
C ASN A 137 37.45 -8.61 4.72
N GLU A 138 37.28 -8.40 3.42
CA GLU A 138 38.12 -9.05 2.40
C GLU A 138 39.30 -8.14 2.05
N ALA A 139 40.45 -8.45 2.65
CA ALA A 139 41.73 -7.82 2.39
C ALA A 139 42.05 -7.76 0.88
N SER A 140 42.13 -6.55 0.32
CA SER A 140 42.79 -6.34 -0.96
C SER A 140 43.68 -5.09 -0.93
N LEU A 141 44.88 -5.32 -1.45
CA LEU A 141 46.03 -4.44 -1.62
C LEU A 141 45.69 -3.10 -2.32
N PRO A 142 46.51 -2.05 -2.14
CA PRO A 142 46.25 -0.74 -2.72
C PRO A 142 46.47 -0.76 -4.23
N ALA A 143 45.40 -0.53 -5.00
CA ALA A 143 45.50 -0.19 -6.41
C ALA A 143 45.38 1.34 -6.59
N PRO A 144 46.16 1.95 -7.50
CA PRO A 144 46.26 3.39 -7.61
C PRO A 144 45.05 4.00 -8.33
N THR A 145 44.73 5.20 -7.86
CA THR A 145 43.76 6.17 -8.35
C THR A 145 43.82 6.42 -9.86
N THR A 146 42.66 6.51 -10.51
CA THR A 146 42.14 7.74 -11.15
C THR A 146 40.84 7.43 -11.90
N ASN A 147 39.72 7.97 -11.43
CA ASN A 147 38.66 8.54 -12.28
C ASN A 147 37.67 9.33 -11.39
N PRO A 148 37.39 10.61 -11.71
CA PRO A 148 36.46 11.42 -10.93
C PRO A 148 35.03 10.92 -11.14
N LYS A 149 34.40 10.41 -10.07
CA LYS A 149 32.97 10.06 -10.08
C LYS A 149 32.12 11.34 -10.22
N PRO A 150 31.00 11.29 -10.96
CA PRO A 150 30.13 12.43 -11.14
C PRO A 150 29.53 12.86 -9.79
N THR A 151 29.71 14.13 -9.47
CA THR A 151 29.10 14.83 -8.34
C THR A 151 27.58 14.82 -8.50
N HIS A 152 26.92 13.80 -7.94
CA HIS A 152 25.49 13.84 -7.70
C HIS A 152 25.20 14.94 -6.68
N ASN A 153 24.31 15.85 -7.06
CA ASN A 153 23.82 16.97 -6.27
C ASN A 153 23.43 16.53 -4.85
N LYS A 154 24.28 16.86 -3.88
CA LYS A 154 23.98 16.90 -2.44
C LYS A 154 23.02 18.06 -2.17
N LEU A 155 21.81 18.03 -2.72
CA LEU A 155 20.77 18.96 -2.30
C LEU A 155 20.19 18.43 -0.96
N LEU A 156 20.57 19.10 0.13
CA LEU A 156 19.98 19.00 1.47
C LEU A 156 19.93 17.59 2.08
N ASN A 157 21.11 17.05 2.42
CA ASN A 157 21.20 16.09 3.53
C ASN A 157 20.96 16.85 4.85
N LEU A 158 19.69 17.11 5.17
CA LEU A 158 19.30 17.49 6.52
C LEU A 158 19.68 16.33 7.44
N HIS A 159 20.79 16.46 8.16
CA HIS A 159 21.15 15.59 9.27
C HIS A 159 20.15 15.85 10.39
N LEU A 160 18.95 15.27 10.25
CA LEU A 160 18.01 15.16 11.34
C LEU A 160 18.66 14.22 12.37
N PRO A 161 18.82 14.64 13.63
CA PRO A 161 19.30 13.76 14.69
C PRO A 161 18.51 12.43 14.68
N ARG A 162 19.23 11.32 14.91
CA ARG A 162 18.68 9.96 15.13
C ARG A 162 17.83 9.95 16.40
N TYR A 163 16.76 10.74 16.46
CA TYR A 163 15.70 10.50 17.42
C TYR A 163 15.10 9.14 17.05
N GLY A 164 15.14 8.21 18.00
CA GLY A 164 14.58 6.87 17.81
C GLY A 164 13.12 6.98 17.39
N HIS A 165 12.63 5.99 16.65
CA HIS A 165 11.22 5.90 16.23
C HIS A 165 10.29 6.14 17.44
N TRP A 166 9.38 7.12 17.34
CA TRP A 166 8.48 7.49 18.46
C TRP A 166 7.41 6.42 18.70
N GLY A 167 7.28 5.46 17.78
CA GLY A 167 6.29 4.39 17.87
C GLY A 167 4.87 4.97 17.92
N ILE A 168 4.62 6.09 17.25
CA ILE A 168 3.30 6.73 17.18
C ILE A 168 2.32 5.78 16.50
N TRP A 169 2.81 5.13 15.45
CA TRP A 169 2.07 4.19 14.64
C TRP A 169 2.24 2.76 15.19
N LYS A 170 1.13 2.07 15.40
CA LYS A 170 1.12 0.64 15.71
C LYS A 170 -0.10 0.03 15.08
N MET A 171 0.08 -0.78 14.05
CA MET A 171 -1.05 -1.35 13.35
C MET A 171 -1.75 -2.42 14.21
N GLU A 172 -2.88 -2.05 14.83
CA GLU A 172 -3.78 -2.96 15.52
C GLU A 172 -4.87 -3.44 14.55
N CYS A 173 -4.46 -4.34 13.65
CA CYS A 173 -5.23 -4.71 12.46
C CYS A 173 -6.46 -5.61 12.72
N SER A 174 -6.78 -5.94 13.97
CA SER A 174 -7.90 -6.84 14.32
C SER A 174 -9.26 -6.34 13.81
N HIS A 175 -9.40 -5.02 13.64
CA HIS A 175 -10.64 -4.38 13.20
C HIS A 175 -10.64 -3.93 11.72
N GLY A 176 -9.61 -4.31 10.94
CA GLY A 176 -9.48 -3.95 9.52
C GLY A 176 -9.10 -2.47 9.28
N PRO A 177 -9.22 -1.96 8.04
CA PRO A 177 -8.76 -0.61 7.66
C PRO A 177 -9.60 0.52 8.28
N THR A 178 -10.75 0.19 8.89
CA THR A 178 -11.72 1.18 9.42
C THR A 178 -11.42 1.64 10.85
N ASN A 179 -10.46 1.02 11.55
CA ASN A 179 -10.16 1.36 12.95
C ASN A 179 -8.85 2.16 13.07
N TRP A 180 -8.91 3.43 12.65
CA TRP A 180 -7.73 4.30 12.71
C TRP A 180 -7.27 4.59 14.13
N SER A 181 -8.21 4.79 15.07
CA SER A 181 -7.88 5.12 16.44
C SER A 181 -7.24 3.95 17.19
N GLY A 182 -7.53 2.70 16.82
CA GLY A 182 -6.80 1.52 17.31
C GLY A 182 -5.38 1.40 16.74
N SER A 183 -5.13 2.01 15.57
CA SER A 183 -3.81 1.93 14.91
C SER A 183 -2.80 2.98 15.41
N LEU A 184 -3.20 3.79 16.38
CA LEU A 184 -2.35 4.78 17.04
C LEU A 184 -1.96 4.31 18.43
N ASN A 185 -0.74 4.64 18.82
CA ASN A 185 -0.28 4.43 20.18
C ASN A 185 -1.23 5.14 21.18
N PRO A 186 -1.67 4.47 22.26
CA PRO A 186 -2.61 5.05 23.22
C PRO A 186 -2.25 6.45 23.71
N TRP A 187 -0.98 6.73 24.01
CA TRP A 187 -0.57 8.06 24.50
C TRP A 187 -0.80 9.15 23.45
N PHE A 188 -0.46 8.87 22.19
CA PHE A 188 -0.60 9.81 21.09
C PHE A 188 -2.08 10.08 20.79
N ARG A 189 -2.89 9.02 20.79
CA ARG A 189 -4.35 9.12 20.66
C ARG A 189 -4.98 9.94 21.78
N TRP A 190 -4.64 9.66 23.04
CA TRP A 190 -5.17 10.43 24.17
C TRP A 190 -4.75 11.89 24.12
N THR A 191 -3.51 12.17 23.73
CA THR A 191 -3.03 13.55 23.55
C THR A 191 -3.82 14.27 22.46
N LEU A 192 -4.06 13.63 21.31
CA LEU A 192 -4.90 14.15 20.23
C LEU A 192 -6.32 14.47 20.73
N TYR A 193 -6.96 13.50 21.40
CA TYR A 193 -8.32 13.64 21.91
C TYR A 193 -8.44 14.73 22.98
N LEU A 194 -7.52 14.78 23.93
CA LEU A 194 -7.49 15.81 24.97
C LEU A 194 -7.27 17.21 24.38
N THR A 195 -6.43 17.32 23.35
CA THR A 195 -6.18 18.61 22.67
C THR A 195 -7.44 19.06 21.93
N ILE A 196 -8.08 18.18 21.15
CA ILE A 196 -9.36 18.48 20.48
C ILE A 196 -10.42 18.88 21.51
N LEU A 197 -10.61 18.08 22.56
CA LEU A 197 -11.60 18.35 23.59
C LEU A 197 -11.34 19.69 24.28
N SER A 198 -10.11 19.97 24.70
CA SER A 198 -9.76 21.20 25.41
C SER A 198 -10.01 22.44 24.56
N VAL A 199 -9.51 22.46 23.32
CA VAL A 199 -9.67 23.62 22.42
C VAL A 199 -11.14 23.82 22.05
N CYS A 200 -11.82 22.76 21.58
CA CYS A 200 -13.20 22.85 21.14
C CYS A 200 -14.16 23.21 22.29
N MET A 201 -14.00 22.63 23.49
CA MET A 201 -14.86 22.97 24.63
C MET A 201 -14.65 24.41 25.10
N THR A 202 -13.42 24.92 25.06
CA THR A 202 -13.13 26.31 25.44
C THR A 202 -13.84 27.29 24.51
N VAL A 203 -13.77 27.08 23.19
CA VAL A 203 -14.47 27.95 22.22
C VAL A 203 -15.99 27.75 22.24
N SER A 204 -16.47 26.52 22.49
CA SER A 204 -17.89 26.24 22.68
C SER A 204 -18.47 27.00 23.87
N ILE A 205 -17.79 26.99 25.02
CA ILE A 205 -18.22 27.71 26.22
C ILE A 205 -18.24 29.21 25.95
N ALA A 206 -17.19 29.76 25.32
CA ALA A 206 -17.17 31.17 24.96
C ALA A 206 -18.32 31.55 24.01
N ALA A 207 -18.62 30.72 23.01
CA ALA A 207 -19.77 30.92 22.11
C ALA A 207 -21.10 30.88 22.87
N LEU A 208 -21.28 29.96 23.83
CA LEU A 208 -22.48 29.89 24.67
C LEU A 208 -22.64 31.15 25.54
N MET A 209 -21.55 31.69 26.06
CA MET A 209 -21.56 32.91 26.87
C MET A 209 -21.95 34.15 26.06
N GLU A 210 -21.60 34.19 24.77
CA GLU A 210 -22.01 35.23 23.81
C GLU A 210 -23.34 34.90 23.11
N SER A 211 -24.16 34.03 23.71
CA SER A 211 -25.49 33.64 23.20
C SER A 211 -25.50 32.99 21.81
N LEU A 212 -24.36 32.50 21.31
CA LEU A 212 -24.25 31.70 20.09
C LEU A 212 -24.53 30.21 20.37
N TYR A 213 -25.72 29.92 20.91
CA TYR A 213 -26.07 28.61 21.45
C TYR A 213 -25.91 27.46 20.46
N THR A 214 -26.37 27.65 19.22
CA THR A 214 -26.34 26.60 18.19
C THR A 214 -24.90 26.23 17.81
N ILE A 215 -24.01 27.21 17.66
CA ILE A 215 -22.61 26.98 17.27
C ILE A 215 -21.86 26.29 18.41
N GLY A 216 -22.01 26.77 19.65
CA GLY A 216 -21.36 26.16 20.82
C GLY A 216 -21.82 24.72 21.08
N LEU A 217 -23.13 24.45 20.92
CA LEU A 217 -23.68 23.10 21.10
C LEU A 217 -23.22 22.16 19.99
N LEU A 218 -23.30 22.57 18.72
CA LEU A 218 -22.91 21.70 17.60
C LEU A 218 -21.40 21.48 17.52
N THR A 219 -20.58 22.42 17.99
CA THR A 219 -19.13 22.21 18.16
C THR A 219 -18.87 21.09 19.18
N THR A 220 -19.58 21.11 20.31
CA THR A 220 -19.52 20.04 21.31
C THR A 220 -19.97 18.69 20.74
N VAL A 221 -21.07 18.67 19.99
CA VAL A 221 -21.56 17.46 19.31
C VAL A 221 -20.53 16.95 18.29
N GLY A 222 -19.89 17.83 17.51
CA GLY A 222 -18.84 17.45 16.58
C GLY A 222 -17.67 16.73 17.26
N VAL A 223 -17.22 17.22 18.43
CA VAL A 223 -16.18 16.54 19.21
C VAL A 223 -16.62 15.13 19.63
N VAL A 224 -17.84 15.00 20.15
CA VAL A 224 -18.39 13.70 20.56
C VAL A 224 -18.48 12.75 19.36
N LEU A 225 -18.96 13.21 18.21
CA LEU A 225 -19.04 12.41 16.99
C LEU A 225 -17.66 11.91 16.54
N PHE A 226 -16.64 12.77 16.57
CA PHE A 226 -15.28 12.40 16.21
C PHE A 226 -14.68 11.38 17.16
N MET A 227 -14.74 11.64 18.48
CA MET A 227 -14.11 10.80 19.50
C MET A 227 -14.76 9.43 19.63
N THR A 228 -16.09 9.35 19.44
CA THR A 228 -16.84 8.08 19.48
C THR A 228 -16.78 7.30 18.17
N GLY A 229 -16.32 7.91 17.07
CA GLY A 229 -16.37 7.31 15.74
C GLY A 229 -17.79 7.20 15.17
N ALA A 230 -18.73 8.01 15.67
CA ALA A 230 -20.13 7.99 15.23
C ALA A 230 -20.36 8.57 13.83
N SER A 231 -19.31 9.10 13.17
CA SER A 231 -19.34 9.55 11.76
C SER A 231 -19.60 8.42 10.75
N GLY A 232 -19.64 7.17 11.21
CA GLY A 232 -19.73 5.99 10.36
C GLY A 232 -18.38 5.59 9.77
N LYS A 233 -18.39 4.48 9.04
CA LYS A 233 -17.22 3.95 8.34
C LYS A 233 -17.31 4.32 6.87
N ASN A 234 -16.22 4.82 6.32
CA ASN A 234 -16.13 5.03 4.88
C ASN A 234 -15.42 3.81 4.27
N ASP A 235 -15.92 3.36 3.14
CA ASP A 235 -15.45 2.15 2.48
C ASP A 235 -14.26 2.46 1.55
N TYR A 236 -13.23 3.14 2.07
CA TYR A 236 -12.02 3.44 1.29
C TYR A 236 -11.28 2.18 0.83
N ALA A 237 -11.56 1.04 1.47
CA ALA A 237 -10.98 -0.23 1.07
C ALA A 237 -11.46 -0.68 -0.33
N THR A 238 -12.60 -0.18 -0.83
CA THR A 238 -13.12 -0.49 -2.18
C THR A 238 -12.73 0.52 -3.24
N ALA A 239 -12.11 1.65 -2.87
CA ALA A 239 -11.65 2.66 -3.83
C ALA A 239 -10.45 2.15 -4.67
N PRO A 240 -10.31 2.59 -5.94
CA PRO A 240 -9.20 2.15 -6.77
C PRO A 240 -7.82 2.59 -6.24
N HIS A 241 -6.86 1.67 -6.23
CA HIS A 241 -5.46 1.96 -5.89
C HIS A 241 -4.55 1.73 -7.10
N LEU A 242 -3.77 2.75 -7.42
CA LEU A 242 -2.69 2.72 -8.38
C LEU A 242 -1.37 2.71 -7.61
N TYR A 243 -0.48 1.81 -8.01
CA TYR A 243 0.81 1.69 -7.37
C TYR A 243 1.92 2.32 -8.19
N THR A 244 2.89 2.90 -7.50
CA THR A 244 4.20 3.17 -8.09
C THR A 244 5.17 2.03 -7.80
N ARG A 245 6.34 2.06 -8.46
CA ARG A 245 7.35 1.00 -8.40
C ARG A 245 7.69 0.55 -6.97
N ASP A 246 7.77 1.48 -6.03
CA ASP A 246 8.19 1.25 -4.65
C ASP A 246 7.06 0.77 -3.71
N THR A 247 5.83 0.68 -4.21
CA THR A 247 4.64 0.24 -3.46
C THR A 247 3.83 -0.83 -4.20
N LEU A 248 4.37 -1.41 -5.27
CA LEU A 248 3.69 -2.40 -6.09
C LEU A 248 3.53 -3.72 -5.32
N ARG A 249 2.33 -3.92 -4.78
CA ARG A 249 2.03 -5.02 -3.87
C ARG A 249 1.24 -6.14 -4.53
N VAL A 250 1.74 -7.36 -4.43
CA VAL A 250 0.99 -8.58 -4.73
C VAL A 250 0.28 -9.04 -3.46
N MET A 251 -1.05 -9.01 -3.50
CA MET A 251 -1.90 -9.48 -2.40
C MET A 251 -1.88 -11.00 -2.30
N LEU A 252 -1.72 -11.52 -1.07
CA LEU A 252 -1.90 -12.94 -0.80
C LEU A 252 -3.32 -13.19 -0.29
N HIS A 253 -3.94 -14.25 -0.80
CA HIS A 253 -5.30 -14.60 -0.41
C HIS A 253 -5.36 -14.89 1.10
N THR A 254 -6.29 -14.22 1.79
CA THR A 254 -6.56 -14.43 3.21
C THR A 254 -8.07 -14.38 3.46
N ARG A 255 -8.54 -15.27 4.35
CA ARG A 255 -9.91 -15.23 4.88
C ARG A 255 -10.06 -14.22 6.02
N HIS A 256 -8.94 -13.75 6.57
CA HIS A 256 -8.94 -12.78 7.66
C HIS A 256 -9.01 -11.35 7.12
N ARG A 257 -9.35 -10.40 8.00
CA ARG A 257 -9.34 -8.95 7.67
C ARG A 257 -7.94 -8.35 7.55
N MET A 258 -6.91 -9.19 7.65
CA MET A 258 -5.50 -8.82 7.60
C MET A 258 -4.73 -9.97 6.95
N GLY A 259 -3.60 -9.62 6.34
CA GLY A 259 -2.78 -10.58 5.61
C GLY A 259 -1.40 -10.04 5.30
N THR A 260 -0.58 -10.91 4.73
CA THR A 260 0.70 -10.54 4.16
C THR A 260 0.50 -10.16 2.70
N ALA A 261 1.19 -9.12 2.25
CA ALA A 261 1.37 -8.81 0.85
C ALA A 261 2.87 -8.79 0.53
N TYR A 262 3.23 -9.18 -0.69
CA TYR A 262 4.60 -9.06 -1.16
C TYR A 262 4.76 -7.76 -1.95
N ILE A 263 5.86 -7.04 -1.73
CA ILE A 263 6.20 -5.86 -2.54
C ILE A 263 7.30 -6.28 -3.50
N LEU A 264 7.07 -6.06 -4.78
CA LEU A 264 8.05 -6.36 -5.82
C LEU A 264 9.30 -5.47 -5.65
N PRO A 265 10.49 -5.97 -6.02
CA PRO A 265 11.72 -5.21 -5.84
C PRO A 265 11.76 -4.01 -6.77
N CYS A 266 12.58 -3.03 -6.40
CA CYS A 266 12.77 -1.79 -7.15
C CYS A 266 14.26 -1.39 -7.12
N ARG A 267 14.70 -0.43 -7.95
CA ARG A 267 16.13 -0.04 -8.10
C ARG A 267 16.88 0.14 -6.77
N ASP A 268 16.16 0.62 -5.77
CA ASP A 268 16.65 1.00 -4.45
C ASP A 268 16.25 0.04 -3.32
N ARG A 269 15.53 -1.05 -3.63
CA ARG A 269 15.02 -1.99 -2.62
C ARG A 269 14.90 -3.42 -3.15
N GLY A 270 15.25 -4.37 -2.30
CA GLY A 270 14.97 -5.78 -2.50
C GLY A 270 13.48 -6.14 -2.38
N PHE A 271 13.19 -7.42 -2.61
CA PHE A 271 11.86 -8.01 -2.45
C PHE A 271 11.41 -7.95 -0.99
N ASP A 272 10.17 -7.56 -0.72
CA ASP A 272 9.68 -7.35 0.64
C ASP A 272 8.40 -8.12 0.94
N ALA A 273 8.16 -8.33 2.24
CA ALA A 273 6.90 -8.83 2.78
C ALA A 273 6.39 -7.81 3.78
N VAL A 274 5.12 -7.41 3.64
CA VAL A 274 4.47 -6.44 4.54
C VAL A 274 3.18 -7.00 5.09
N TRP A 275 2.89 -6.69 6.35
CA TRP A 275 1.64 -7.07 6.99
C TRP A 275 0.67 -5.90 6.92
N GLY A 276 -0.56 -6.13 6.46
CA GLY A 276 -1.53 -5.06 6.24
C GLY A 276 -2.98 -5.51 6.48
N PRO A 277 -3.93 -4.56 6.54
CA PRO A 277 -5.34 -4.88 6.44
C PRO A 277 -5.63 -5.45 5.04
N LYS A 278 -6.63 -6.33 4.96
CA LYS A 278 -7.17 -6.77 3.68
C LYS A 278 -7.86 -5.58 3.02
N ILE A 279 -7.32 -5.13 1.89
CA ILE A 279 -7.89 -4.05 1.09
C ILE A 279 -8.79 -4.70 0.05
N GLU A 280 -10.09 -4.40 0.11
CA GLU A 280 -11.11 -5.08 -0.67
C GLU A 280 -10.90 -4.91 -2.17
N TYR A 281 -10.62 -3.69 -2.63
CA TYR A 281 -10.33 -3.40 -4.03
C TYR A 281 -9.19 -4.26 -4.56
N GLU A 282 -8.13 -4.43 -3.77
CA GLU A 282 -6.92 -5.16 -4.15
C GLU A 282 -7.09 -6.68 -4.11
N ASN A 283 -7.99 -7.16 -3.26
CA ASN A 283 -8.27 -8.59 -3.12
C ASN A 283 -9.46 -9.04 -3.98
N ARG A 284 -10.26 -8.12 -4.53
CA ARG A 284 -11.52 -8.44 -5.22
C ARG A 284 -11.35 -9.46 -6.34
N ALA A 285 -10.34 -9.28 -7.20
CA ALA A 285 -10.10 -10.20 -8.31
C ALA A 285 -9.64 -11.57 -7.81
N LEU A 286 -8.78 -11.59 -6.78
CA LEU A 286 -8.26 -12.82 -6.17
C LEU A 286 -9.36 -13.58 -5.43
N ASP A 287 -10.19 -12.89 -4.65
CA ASP A 287 -11.33 -13.46 -3.93
C ASP A 287 -12.34 -14.04 -4.93
N LYS A 288 -12.66 -13.32 -6.02
CA LYS A 288 -13.53 -13.82 -7.08
C LYS A 288 -12.97 -15.09 -7.75
N ALA A 289 -11.67 -15.10 -8.06
CA ALA A 289 -11.01 -16.26 -8.66
C ALA A 289 -11.02 -17.46 -7.71
N GLN A 290 -10.76 -17.23 -6.41
CA GLN A 290 -10.81 -18.26 -5.38
C GLN A 290 -12.22 -18.82 -5.19
N GLU A 291 -13.25 -17.96 -5.16
CA GLU A 291 -14.65 -18.37 -5.06
C GLU A 291 -15.09 -19.17 -6.27
N GLN A 292 -14.69 -18.75 -7.48
CA GLN A 292 -14.98 -19.46 -8.71
C GLN A 292 -14.33 -20.85 -8.70
N PHE A 293 -13.06 -20.92 -8.33
CA PHE A 293 -12.35 -22.20 -8.17
C PHE A 293 -13.07 -23.14 -7.20
N VAL A 294 -13.54 -22.64 -6.06
CA VAL A 294 -14.32 -23.45 -5.09
C VAL A 294 -15.66 -23.88 -5.69
N LYS A 295 -16.37 -22.99 -6.39
CA LYS A 295 -17.66 -23.30 -7.06
C LYS A 295 -17.52 -24.36 -8.15
N GLU A 296 -16.39 -24.38 -8.85
CA GLU A 296 -16.07 -25.36 -9.88
C GLU A 296 -15.69 -26.74 -9.32
N GLY A 297 -15.70 -26.91 -8.00
CA GLY A 297 -15.40 -28.17 -7.31
C GLY A 297 -14.01 -28.22 -6.68
N GLY A 298 -13.27 -27.10 -6.73
CA GLY A 298 -11.90 -27.00 -6.25
C GLY A 298 -11.01 -28.09 -6.83
N TYR A 299 -10.11 -28.62 -6.01
CA TYR A 299 -9.24 -29.73 -6.40
C TYR A 299 -9.97 -31.07 -6.62
N GLY A 300 -11.28 -31.16 -6.35
CA GLY A 300 -12.06 -32.39 -6.48
C GLY A 300 -12.64 -32.65 -7.87
N LYS A 301 -12.56 -31.69 -8.81
CA LYS A 301 -13.01 -31.86 -10.19
C LYS A 301 -11.88 -31.52 -11.18
N LYS A 302 -11.37 -32.53 -11.88
CA LYS A 302 -10.47 -32.50 -13.05
C LYS A 302 -9.59 -31.24 -13.19
N ARG A 303 -8.35 -31.31 -12.70
CA ARG A 303 -7.17 -30.54 -13.18
C ARG A 303 -7.32 -29.01 -13.27
N THR A 304 -8.35 -28.42 -12.68
CA THR A 304 -8.54 -26.97 -12.64
C THR A 304 -7.64 -26.40 -11.55
N HIS A 305 -6.85 -25.39 -11.91
CA HIS A 305 -6.18 -24.51 -10.97
C HIS A 305 -6.87 -23.14 -10.99
N ILE A 306 -6.61 -22.29 -10.01
CA ILE A 306 -7.20 -20.95 -9.95
C ILE A 306 -6.74 -20.17 -11.21
N SER A 307 -7.69 -19.81 -12.09
CA SER A 307 -7.37 -19.00 -13.27
C SER A 307 -6.83 -17.64 -12.82
N MET A 308 -5.61 -17.34 -13.24
CA MET A 308 -4.91 -16.11 -12.86
C MET A 308 -5.17 -14.97 -13.86
N ASP A 309 -5.78 -15.22 -15.01
CA ASP A 309 -5.88 -14.23 -16.10
C ASP A 309 -6.60 -12.94 -15.68
N SER A 310 -7.75 -13.08 -15.02
CA SER A 310 -8.48 -11.92 -14.52
C SER A 310 -7.72 -11.19 -13.41
N LEU A 311 -6.93 -11.91 -12.60
CA LEU A 311 -6.16 -11.33 -11.52
C LEU A 311 -4.94 -10.58 -12.05
N LEU A 312 -4.21 -11.18 -12.99
CA LEU A 312 -3.06 -10.59 -13.66
C LEU A 312 -3.45 -9.38 -14.50
N SER A 313 -4.56 -9.45 -15.24
CA SER A 313 -5.09 -8.29 -15.98
C SER A 313 -5.47 -7.14 -15.04
N TRP A 314 -6.13 -7.44 -13.92
CA TRP A 314 -6.44 -6.43 -12.91
C TRP A 314 -5.18 -5.83 -12.30
N PHE A 315 -4.19 -6.67 -11.98
CA PHE A 315 -2.92 -6.23 -11.40
C PHE A 315 -2.13 -5.34 -12.36
N ASN A 316 -2.15 -5.65 -13.65
CA ASN A 316 -1.55 -4.80 -14.68
C ASN A 316 -2.22 -3.41 -14.76
N ASN A 317 -3.54 -3.35 -14.61
CA ASN A 317 -4.24 -2.06 -14.51
C ASN A 317 -3.85 -1.29 -13.23
N ALA A 318 -3.67 -1.98 -12.10
CA ALA A 318 -3.17 -1.35 -10.87
C ALA A 318 -1.71 -0.88 -11.00
N ALA A 319 -0.92 -1.54 -11.85
CA ALA A 319 0.45 -1.18 -12.22
C ALA A 319 0.55 -0.14 -13.36
N ALA A 320 -0.57 0.40 -13.85
CA ALA A 320 -0.58 1.40 -14.92
C ALA A 320 0.15 2.71 -14.56
N GLY A 321 0.49 2.91 -13.28
CA GLY A 321 1.29 4.04 -12.80
C GLY A 321 2.81 3.85 -12.86
N LEU A 322 3.32 2.72 -13.37
CA LEU A 322 4.75 2.47 -13.52
C LEU A 322 5.34 3.27 -14.68
N GLU A 323 6.53 3.84 -14.49
CA GLU A 323 7.30 4.45 -15.57
C GLU A 323 8.01 3.37 -16.40
N ASP A 324 8.32 3.66 -17.67
CA ASP A 324 9.02 2.70 -18.55
C ASP A 324 10.34 2.19 -17.95
N GLU A 325 11.09 3.07 -17.26
CA GLU A 325 12.34 2.72 -16.59
C GLU A 325 12.12 1.75 -15.41
N ASP A 326 10.96 1.82 -14.75
CA ASP A 326 10.60 0.93 -13.66
C ASP A 326 10.31 -0.49 -14.19
N ILE A 327 9.64 -0.57 -15.34
CA ILE A 327 9.38 -1.83 -16.04
C ILE A 327 10.69 -2.44 -16.56
N ILE A 328 11.59 -1.62 -17.09
CA ILE A 328 12.93 -2.06 -17.51
C ILE A 328 13.74 -2.57 -16.33
N ASP A 329 13.75 -1.86 -15.19
CA ASP A 329 14.43 -2.33 -13.97
C ASP A 329 13.89 -3.69 -13.52
N LEU A 330 12.56 -3.89 -13.56
CA LEU A 330 11.92 -5.16 -13.21
C LEU A 330 12.30 -6.28 -14.19
N ALA A 331 12.35 -5.98 -15.49
CA ALA A 331 12.80 -6.92 -16.52
C ALA A 331 14.28 -7.28 -16.36
N GLU A 332 15.15 -6.32 -16.04
CA GLU A 332 16.57 -6.55 -15.76
C GLU A 332 16.77 -7.42 -14.52
N TRP A 333 15.95 -7.24 -13.47
CA TRP A 333 15.97 -8.10 -12.30
C TRP A 333 15.53 -9.54 -12.61
N LEU A 334 14.47 -9.72 -13.41
CA LEU A 334 14.04 -11.05 -13.82
C LEU A 334 15.11 -11.71 -14.71
N TYR A 335 15.42 -11.14 -15.86
CA TYR A 335 16.23 -11.82 -16.87
C TYR A 335 17.73 -11.81 -16.60
N THR A 336 18.22 -10.81 -15.86
CA THR A 336 19.66 -10.61 -15.62
C THR A 336 19.95 -10.17 -14.17
N PRO A 337 19.55 -10.97 -13.17
CA PRO A 337 19.58 -10.58 -11.75
C PRO A 337 20.94 -10.06 -11.27
N GLU A 338 22.06 -10.55 -11.82
CA GLU A 338 23.42 -10.10 -11.48
C GLU A 338 23.64 -8.60 -11.69
N HIS A 339 22.94 -8.01 -12.67
CA HIS A 339 23.06 -6.59 -12.97
C HIS A 339 22.25 -5.73 -11.99
N LYS A 340 21.39 -6.35 -11.17
CA LYS A 340 20.55 -5.69 -10.15
C LYS A 340 20.72 -6.32 -8.77
N PRO A 341 21.94 -6.34 -8.19
CA PRO A 341 22.20 -6.99 -6.91
C PRO A 341 21.37 -6.41 -5.76
N VAL A 342 20.98 -5.13 -5.84
CA VAL A 342 20.11 -4.48 -4.84
C VAL A 342 18.69 -5.05 -4.86
N MET A 343 18.16 -5.34 -6.05
CA MET A 343 16.83 -5.94 -6.22
C MET A 343 16.83 -7.42 -5.84
N CYS A 344 17.96 -8.09 -6.00
CA CYS A 344 18.17 -9.49 -5.63
C CYS A 344 18.37 -9.71 -4.13
N ARG A 345 17.78 -8.90 -3.25
CA ARG A 345 17.92 -9.04 -1.80
C ARG A 345 16.56 -9.08 -1.16
N LEU A 346 16.49 -9.56 0.08
CA LEU A 346 15.31 -9.34 0.91
C LEU A 346 15.39 -7.95 1.55
N ALA A 347 14.29 -7.22 1.53
CA ALA A 347 14.19 -5.95 2.25
C ALA A 347 14.31 -6.16 3.77
N PRO A 348 14.73 -5.14 4.55
CA PRO A 348 14.91 -5.26 5.99
C PRO A 348 13.69 -5.70 6.77
N SER A 349 12.50 -5.34 6.31
CA SER A 349 11.20 -5.71 6.88
C SER A 349 10.82 -7.16 6.60
N CYS A 350 11.52 -7.84 5.70
CA CYS A 350 11.31 -9.22 5.35
C CYS A 350 12.38 -10.11 5.97
N LYS A 351 11.98 -11.27 6.50
CA LYS A 351 12.89 -12.34 6.90
C LYS A 351 12.43 -13.63 6.26
N ARG A 352 13.39 -14.45 5.85
CA ARG A 352 13.09 -15.82 5.47
C ARG A 352 12.78 -16.66 6.71
N GLN A 353 11.79 -17.54 6.63
CA GLN A 353 11.50 -18.49 7.69
C GLN A 353 12.59 -19.55 7.74
N ALA A 354 13.19 -19.75 8.92
CA ALA A 354 14.24 -20.74 9.09
C ALA A 354 13.73 -22.15 8.78
N GLY A 355 14.53 -22.92 8.04
CA GLY A 355 14.19 -24.28 7.63
C GLY A 355 13.18 -24.39 6.48
N ILE A 356 12.61 -23.29 5.98
CA ILE A 356 11.63 -23.27 4.88
C ILE A 356 12.27 -22.73 3.61
N HIS A 357 12.18 -23.45 2.50
CA HIS A 357 12.73 -23.03 1.21
C HIS A 357 11.81 -22.05 0.46
N LEU A 358 12.38 -21.29 -0.48
CA LEU A 358 11.65 -20.24 -1.23
C LEU A 358 10.55 -20.78 -2.17
N LEU A 359 10.59 -22.05 -2.52
CA LEU A 359 9.65 -22.67 -3.45
C LEU A 359 8.28 -22.85 -2.77
N ASN A 360 7.38 -21.88 -2.98
CA ASN A 360 6.03 -21.93 -2.47
C ASN A 360 5.02 -21.17 -3.35
N TYR A 361 3.75 -21.59 -3.31
CA TYR A 361 2.60 -20.96 -3.96
C TYR A 361 2.55 -19.44 -3.82
N SER A 362 2.67 -18.89 -2.61
CA SER A 362 2.55 -17.45 -2.37
C SER A 362 3.65 -16.65 -3.08
N LEU A 363 4.91 -17.12 -2.97
CA LEU A 363 6.06 -16.45 -3.58
C LEU A 363 6.04 -16.62 -5.10
N MET A 364 5.76 -17.82 -5.60
CA MET A 364 5.67 -18.07 -7.04
C MET A 364 4.55 -17.25 -7.67
N GLY A 365 3.43 -17.10 -6.97
CA GLY A 365 2.35 -16.21 -7.39
C GLY A 365 2.85 -14.78 -7.59
N ALA A 366 3.62 -14.22 -6.65
CA ALA A 366 4.19 -12.89 -6.81
C ALA A 366 5.21 -12.77 -7.95
N LEU A 367 6.02 -13.80 -8.19
CA LEU A 367 6.94 -13.83 -9.33
C LEU A 367 6.20 -13.88 -10.67
N VAL A 368 5.10 -14.63 -10.77
CA VAL A 368 4.23 -14.65 -11.96
C VAL A 368 3.62 -13.27 -12.22
N HIS A 369 3.18 -12.56 -11.18
CA HIS A 369 2.69 -11.19 -11.32
C HIS A 369 3.78 -10.24 -11.85
N ALA A 370 5.01 -10.36 -11.36
CA ALA A 370 6.14 -9.56 -11.84
C ALA A 370 6.44 -9.84 -13.33
N GLU A 371 6.51 -11.11 -13.71
CA GLU A 371 6.73 -11.52 -15.10
C GLU A 371 5.61 -11.03 -16.02
N TYR A 372 4.35 -11.11 -15.57
CA TYR A 372 3.22 -10.67 -16.38
C TYR A 372 3.28 -9.17 -16.71
N ILE A 373 3.67 -8.31 -15.76
CA ILE A 373 3.87 -6.87 -16.01
C ILE A 373 4.92 -6.65 -17.08
N VAL A 374 6.07 -7.33 -16.97
CA VAL A 374 7.16 -7.22 -17.96
C VAL A 374 6.69 -7.70 -19.32
N PHE A 375 5.97 -8.82 -19.36
CA PHE A 375 5.44 -9.42 -20.57
C PHE A 375 4.44 -8.51 -21.30
N GLN A 376 3.48 -7.91 -20.58
CA GLN A 376 2.51 -6.99 -21.18
C GLN A 376 3.15 -5.74 -21.80
N ASN A 377 4.37 -5.41 -21.38
CA ASN A 377 5.13 -4.25 -21.85
C ASN A 377 6.31 -4.64 -22.75
N LEU A 378 6.33 -5.86 -23.30
CA LEU A 378 7.48 -6.35 -24.06
C LEU A 378 7.77 -5.54 -25.34
N ASP A 379 6.75 -5.02 -26.03
CA ASP A 379 6.94 -4.15 -27.20
C ASP A 379 7.71 -2.86 -26.85
N MET A 380 7.38 -2.27 -25.69
CA MET A 380 8.11 -1.10 -25.16
C MET A 380 9.56 -1.47 -24.85
N ILE A 381 9.78 -2.61 -24.19
CA ILE A 381 11.14 -3.10 -23.86
C ILE A 381 11.92 -3.41 -25.14
N GLN A 382 11.30 -3.98 -26.17
CA GLN A 382 11.93 -4.28 -27.45
C GLN A 382 12.44 -3.01 -28.13
N LYS A 383 11.67 -1.92 -28.08
CA LYS A 383 12.05 -0.61 -28.63
C LYS A 383 13.20 0.03 -27.87
N LYS A 384 13.24 -0.08 -26.54
CA LYS A 384 14.26 0.59 -25.69
C LYS A 384 15.51 -0.24 -25.43
N ARG A 385 15.36 -1.55 -25.26
CA ARG A 385 16.38 -2.52 -24.81
C ARG A 385 16.19 -3.86 -25.52
N LEU A 386 16.41 -3.91 -26.83
CA LEU A 386 16.24 -5.13 -27.65
C LEU A 386 16.93 -6.38 -27.07
N GLY A 387 18.14 -6.23 -26.53
CA GLY A 387 18.87 -7.36 -25.91
C GLY A 387 18.14 -7.95 -24.72
N LEU A 388 17.48 -7.12 -23.90
CA LEU A 388 16.69 -7.55 -22.76
C LEU A 388 15.39 -8.22 -23.18
N ALA A 389 14.71 -7.68 -24.20
CA ALA A 389 13.49 -8.29 -24.74
C ALA A 389 13.73 -9.71 -25.30
N ARG A 390 14.90 -9.97 -25.90
CA ARG A 390 15.27 -11.32 -26.36
C ARG A 390 15.40 -12.32 -25.22
N LEU A 391 15.84 -11.86 -24.05
CA LEU A 391 15.93 -12.72 -22.86
C LEU A 391 14.55 -13.09 -22.30
N ALA A 392 13.44 -12.50 -22.73
CA ALA A 392 12.11 -12.97 -22.35
C ALA A 392 11.89 -14.45 -22.71
N ALA A 393 12.53 -14.93 -23.77
CA ALA A 393 12.52 -16.34 -24.18
C ALA A 393 13.20 -17.28 -23.16
N THR A 394 14.02 -16.78 -22.22
CA THR A 394 14.58 -17.63 -21.16
C THR A 394 13.51 -18.07 -20.15
N LEU A 395 12.43 -17.31 -19.98
CA LEU A 395 11.35 -17.65 -19.06
C LEU A 395 10.08 -18.10 -19.76
N ARG A 396 9.78 -17.56 -20.94
CA ARG A 396 8.57 -17.88 -21.70
C ARG A 396 8.86 -18.79 -22.90
N SER A 397 8.00 -19.77 -23.08
CA SER A 397 7.99 -20.59 -24.29
C SER A 397 7.50 -19.76 -25.49
N SER A 398 8.02 -20.08 -26.68
CA SER A 398 7.43 -19.59 -27.93
C SER A 398 6.07 -20.22 -28.24
N ARG A 399 5.71 -21.31 -27.54
CA ARG A 399 4.43 -22.00 -27.70
C ARG A 399 3.31 -21.24 -27.00
N GLY A 400 2.19 -21.04 -27.69
CA GLY A 400 0.94 -20.51 -27.10
C GLY A 400 0.92 -19.01 -26.81
N THR A 401 2.07 -18.34 -26.78
CA THR A 401 2.16 -16.92 -26.38
C THR A 401 1.79 -15.92 -27.47
N GLY A 402 1.69 -16.36 -28.73
CA GLY A 402 1.38 -15.48 -29.87
C GLY A 402 2.49 -14.48 -30.22
N LEU A 403 3.65 -14.55 -29.57
CA LEU A 403 4.79 -13.65 -29.78
C LEU A 403 5.90 -14.33 -30.57
N GLN A 404 6.60 -13.53 -31.38
CA GLN A 404 7.87 -13.93 -31.99
C GLN A 404 9.00 -13.82 -30.97
N LEU A 405 9.10 -14.82 -30.09
CA LEU A 405 10.24 -14.96 -29.18
C LEU A 405 11.43 -15.58 -29.91
N ASP A 406 12.64 -15.27 -29.44
CA ASP A 406 13.88 -15.79 -30.01
C ASP A 406 13.96 -17.32 -29.78
N GLY A 407 13.71 -18.10 -30.84
CA GLY A 407 13.75 -19.56 -30.78
C GLY A 407 15.15 -20.14 -30.55
N GLY A 408 16.19 -19.32 -30.57
CA GLY A 408 17.56 -19.73 -30.21
C GLY A 408 17.80 -19.81 -28.70
N VAL A 409 16.92 -19.24 -27.88
CA VAL A 409 17.06 -19.21 -26.43
C VAL A 409 16.18 -20.30 -25.79
N LYS A 410 16.81 -21.16 -24.99
CA LYS A 410 16.11 -22.23 -24.28
C LYS A 410 15.40 -21.69 -23.05
N GLN A 411 14.15 -22.11 -22.85
CA GLN A 411 13.41 -21.82 -21.63
C GLN A 411 14.02 -22.55 -20.42
N ILE A 412 14.17 -21.84 -19.31
CA ILE A 412 14.69 -22.38 -18.06
C ILE A 412 13.78 -23.50 -17.57
N GLY A 413 14.36 -24.67 -17.33
CA GLY A 413 13.65 -25.85 -16.85
C GLY A 413 12.92 -26.67 -17.92
N GLU A 414 12.97 -26.28 -19.20
CA GLU A 414 12.55 -27.14 -20.30
C GLU A 414 13.53 -28.33 -20.44
N PRO A 415 13.07 -29.57 -20.66
CA PRO A 415 13.97 -30.72 -20.86
C PRO A 415 14.86 -30.51 -22.11
N LYS A 416 16.12 -30.97 -22.05
CA LYS A 416 17.00 -30.95 -23.24
C LYS A 416 16.58 -32.08 -24.18
N ASN A 417 16.17 -31.74 -25.41
CA ASN A 417 15.80 -32.71 -26.44
C ASN A 417 16.88 -33.79 -26.60
N GLY A 418 16.53 -35.05 -26.34
CA GLY A 418 17.36 -36.22 -26.61
C GLY A 418 18.23 -36.73 -25.46
N GLU A 419 18.36 -36.01 -24.33
CA GLU A 419 19.04 -36.53 -23.14
C GLU A 419 18.02 -37.24 -22.24
N LYS A 420 18.14 -38.57 -22.05
CA LYS A 420 17.46 -39.33 -20.98
C LYS A 420 18.00 -38.91 -19.60
N LYS A 421 17.88 -37.64 -19.25
CA LYS A 421 18.28 -37.15 -17.95
C LYS A 421 17.19 -37.38 -16.93
N GLU A 422 17.62 -37.47 -15.68
CA GLU A 422 16.73 -37.56 -14.53
C GLU A 422 15.61 -36.53 -14.68
N PHE A 423 14.35 -36.99 -14.62
CA PHE A 423 13.13 -36.19 -14.77
C PHE A 423 13.12 -34.88 -13.94
N ALA A 424 13.97 -34.78 -12.91
CA ALA A 424 14.09 -33.64 -12.00
C ALA A 424 15.12 -32.55 -12.42
N GLU A 425 15.92 -32.71 -13.48
CA GLU A 425 16.95 -31.71 -13.83
C GLU A 425 16.35 -30.34 -14.20
N GLY A 426 15.30 -30.33 -15.01
CA GLY A 426 14.62 -29.07 -15.40
C GLY A 426 14.02 -28.35 -14.19
N TYR A 427 13.42 -29.11 -13.26
CA TYR A 427 12.94 -28.58 -11.99
C TYR A 427 14.08 -27.94 -11.19
N ARG A 428 15.22 -28.62 -11.02
CA ARG A 428 16.38 -28.09 -10.29
C ARG A 428 16.93 -26.81 -10.91
N GLU A 429 16.93 -26.70 -12.24
CA GLU A 429 17.32 -25.48 -12.96
C GLU A 429 16.39 -24.32 -12.61
N ALA A 430 15.07 -24.54 -12.65
CA ALA A 430 14.06 -23.54 -12.30
C ALA A 430 14.16 -23.13 -10.81
N VAL A 431 14.40 -24.07 -9.90
CA VAL A 431 14.64 -23.79 -8.47
C VAL A 431 15.87 -22.91 -8.29
N LYS A 432 16.99 -23.24 -8.92
CA LYS A 432 18.23 -22.43 -8.85
C LYS A 432 17.98 -21.00 -9.34
N TYR A 433 17.21 -20.86 -10.42
CA TYR A 433 16.85 -19.56 -10.94
C TYR A 433 16.02 -18.73 -9.95
N VAL A 434 15.04 -19.33 -9.25
CA VAL A 434 14.30 -18.62 -8.19
C VAL A 434 15.25 -18.10 -7.12
N TYR A 435 16.14 -18.94 -6.59
CA TYR A 435 17.09 -18.53 -5.55
C TYR A 435 18.03 -17.40 -6.01
N ARG A 436 18.45 -17.45 -7.28
CA ARG A 436 19.25 -16.41 -7.94
C ARG A 436 18.53 -15.05 -7.97
N LEU A 437 17.20 -15.01 -8.16
CA LEU A 437 16.42 -13.76 -8.07
C LEU A 437 16.48 -13.10 -6.69
N PHE A 438 16.81 -13.85 -5.64
CA PHE A 438 16.97 -13.36 -4.27
C PHE A 438 18.44 -13.32 -3.83
N GLY A 439 19.39 -13.49 -4.76
CA GLY A 439 20.83 -13.43 -4.45
C GLY A 439 21.26 -14.51 -3.46
N MET A 440 20.55 -15.64 -3.44
CA MET A 440 20.77 -16.75 -2.53
C MET A 440 21.23 -17.99 -3.30
N GLU A 441 21.94 -18.88 -2.61
CA GLU A 441 22.24 -20.21 -3.14
C GLU A 441 21.06 -21.15 -2.91
N ALA A 442 20.80 -22.02 -3.89
CA ALA A 442 19.70 -22.97 -3.82
C ALA A 442 20.01 -24.08 -2.81
N GLU A 443 19.05 -24.33 -1.93
CA GLU A 443 19.19 -25.32 -0.87
C GLU A 443 18.96 -26.74 -1.36
N ASP A 444 19.71 -27.69 -0.79
CA ASP A 444 19.58 -29.11 -1.10
C ASP A 444 18.15 -29.63 -0.90
N MET A 445 17.44 -29.17 0.14
CA MET A 445 16.06 -29.61 0.37
C MET A 445 15.08 -29.09 -0.69
N ALA A 446 15.39 -27.96 -1.32
CA ALA A 446 14.59 -27.43 -2.44
C ALA A 446 14.94 -28.13 -3.76
N LEU A 447 16.20 -28.52 -3.97
CA LEU A 447 16.67 -29.22 -5.16
C LEU A 447 16.32 -30.72 -5.15
N TYR A 448 16.26 -31.30 -3.95
CA TYR A 448 16.03 -32.71 -3.70
C TYR A 448 14.96 -32.87 -2.61
N PRO A 449 13.66 -32.71 -2.97
CA PRO A 449 12.57 -32.84 -2.01
C PRO A 449 12.59 -34.19 -1.29
N LYS A 450 12.41 -34.16 0.03
CA LYS A 450 12.44 -35.36 0.91
C LYS A 450 11.08 -35.74 1.49
N SER A 451 10.01 -35.05 1.07
CA SER A 451 8.65 -35.37 1.50
C SER A 451 8.25 -36.79 1.14
N VAL A 452 7.27 -37.33 1.88
CA VAL A 452 6.69 -38.63 1.56
C VAL A 452 5.93 -38.53 0.24
N CYS A 453 6.17 -39.48 -0.66
CA CYS A 453 5.47 -39.54 -1.95
C CYS A 453 3.95 -39.66 -1.72
N PRO A 454 3.12 -38.85 -2.39
CA PRO A 454 1.69 -38.85 -2.13
C PRO A 454 1.04 -40.15 -2.60
N GLN A 455 0.06 -40.64 -1.83
CA GLN A 455 -0.69 -41.86 -2.17
C GLN A 455 -1.74 -41.65 -3.25
N ARG A 456 -2.11 -40.39 -3.51
CA ARG A 456 -3.04 -39.96 -4.54
C ARG A 456 -2.53 -38.64 -5.09
N SER A 457 -2.73 -38.42 -6.38
CA SER A 457 -2.41 -37.14 -7.01
C SER A 457 -3.62 -36.60 -7.75
N ILE A 458 -3.92 -35.32 -7.55
CA ILE A 458 -4.97 -34.61 -8.29
C ILE A 458 -4.66 -34.45 -9.79
N VAL A 459 -3.40 -34.66 -10.17
CA VAL A 459 -2.94 -34.57 -11.57
C VAL A 459 -2.97 -35.93 -12.26
N PHE A 460 -2.57 -36.98 -11.54
CA PHE A 460 -2.30 -38.33 -12.06
C PHE A 460 -3.35 -39.37 -11.65
N GLU A 461 -4.64 -39.05 -11.73
CA GLU A 461 -5.74 -39.93 -11.26
C GLU A 461 -5.75 -41.35 -11.86
N ASP A 462 -5.36 -41.51 -13.14
CA ASP A 462 -5.45 -42.78 -13.88
C ASP A 462 -4.09 -43.44 -14.22
N ALA A 463 -2.97 -42.83 -13.80
CA ALA A 463 -1.62 -43.31 -14.12
C ALA A 463 -0.99 -44.02 -12.92
N GLU A 464 -0.06 -44.96 -13.18
CA GLU A 464 0.78 -45.52 -12.12
C GLU A 464 1.50 -44.37 -11.39
N LEU A 465 1.09 -44.14 -10.15
CA LEU A 465 1.68 -43.15 -9.27
C LEU A 465 3.18 -43.44 -9.13
N PRO A 466 4.02 -42.42 -9.25
CA PRO A 466 5.47 -42.56 -9.04
C PRO A 466 5.78 -43.22 -7.71
N LYS A 467 6.83 -44.06 -7.66
CA LYS A 467 7.19 -44.82 -6.45
C LYS A 467 8.04 -44.01 -5.49
N THR A 468 8.72 -42.98 -6.00
CA THR A 468 9.60 -42.12 -5.23
C THR A 468 9.20 -40.66 -5.38
N ILE A 469 9.50 -39.84 -4.36
CA ILE A 469 9.25 -38.39 -4.40
C ILE A 469 9.99 -37.72 -5.57
N GLY A 470 11.20 -38.19 -5.90
CA GLY A 470 11.98 -37.66 -7.02
C GLY A 470 11.31 -37.90 -8.38
N GLU A 471 10.77 -39.10 -8.61
CA GLU A 471 9.99 -39.39 -9.81
C GLU A 471 8.68 -38.58 -9.85
N TYR A 472 8.01 -38.42 -8.70
CA TYR A 472 6.81 -37.60 -8.59
C TYR A 472 7.08 -36.14 -8.96
N VAL A 473 8.11 -35.54 -8.35
CA VAL A 473 8.53 -34.16 -8.64
C VAL A 473 8.88 -33.99 -10.12
N GLY A 474 9.63 -34.94 -10.70
CA GLY A 474 9.99 -34.91 -12.11
C GLY A 474 8.78 -34.95 -13.04
N LYS A 475 7.89 -35.94 -12.85
CA LYS A 475 6.66 -36.04 -13.68
C LYS A 475 5.73 -34.84 -13.49
N LEU A 476 5.59 -34.34 -12.26
CA LEU A 476 4.77 -33.16 -11.98
C LEU A 476 5.34 -31.92 -12.64
N TRP A 477 6.68 -31.74 -12.61
CA TRP A 477 7.34 -30.64 -13.30
C TRP A 477 7.12 -30.70 -14.81
N GLU A 478 7.31 -31.87 -15.44
CA GLU A 478 7.05 -32.05 -16.88
C GLU A 478 5.60 -31.72 -17.24
N TYR A 479 4.66 -32.15 -16.41
CA TYR A 479 3.25 -31.82 -16.59
C TYR A 479 2.99 -30.31 -16.54
N CYS A 480 3.58 -29.60 -15.58
CA CYS A 480 3.42 -28.16 -15.42
C CYS A 480 4.11 -27.37 -16.54
N ILE A 481 5.41 -27.61 -16.80
CA ILE A 481 6.18 -26.88 -17.82
C ILE A 481 5.67 -27.15 -19.24
N GLY A 482 5.08 -28.32 -19.48
CA GLY A 482 4.48 -28.65 -20.78
C GLY A 482 3.14 -27.96 -21.03
N ARG A 483 2.49 -27.40 -20.00
CA ARG A 483 1.17 -26.77 -20.09
C ARG A 483 1.20 -25.27 -19.90
N GLU A 484 2.06 -24.79 -19.02
CA GLU A 484 2.16 -23.37 -18.69
C GLU A 484 3.09 -22.66 -19.67
N GLU A 485 2.80 -21.39 -19.96
CA GLU A 485 3.55 -20.60 -20.94
C GLU A 485 4.93 -20.16 -20.46
N SER A 486 5.15 -20.13 -19.14
CA SER A 486 6.39 -19.64 -18.53
C SER A 486 6.92 -20.53 -17.42
N THR A 487 8.22 -20.44 -17.16
CA THR A 487 8.90 -21.17 -16.08
C THR A 487 8.31 -20.80 -14.72
N LEU A 488 7.99 -19.52 -14.48
CA LEU A 488 7.43 -19.06 -13.22
C LEU A 488 5.96 -19.48 -13.07
N ALA A 489 5.17 -19.46 -14.17
CA ALA A 489 3.81 -19.99 -14.18
C ALA A 489 3.80 -21.51 -13.93
N ALA A 490 4.73 -22.25 -14.56
CA ALA A 490 4.93 -23.67 -14.31
C ALA A 490 5.31 -23.95 -12.85
N LEU A 491 6.19 -23.17 -12.24
CA LEU A 491 6.53 -23.29 -10.81
C LEU A 491 5.35 -22.94 -9.90
N HIS A 492 4.56 -21.94 -10.26
CA HIS A 492 3.34 -21.61 -9.53
C HIS A 492 2.32 -22.75 -9.57
N ALA A 493 2.05 -23.32 -10.75
CA ALA A 493 1.20 -24.49 -10.90
C ALA A 493 1.77 -25.72 -10.16
N PHE A 494 3.08 -25.95 -10.27
CA PHE A 494 3.79 -27.03 -9.58
C PHE A 494 3.59 -26.92 -8.07
N THR A 495 3.86 -25.76 -7.48
CA THR A 495 3.75 -25.55 -6.02
C THR A 495 2.30 -25.66 -5.55
N LEU A 496 1.33 -25.24 -6.37
CA LEU A 496 -0.10 -25.43 -6.09
C LEU A 496 -0.49 -26.91 -6.06
N PHE A 497 -0.11 -27.69 -7.08
CA PHE A 497 -0.42 -29.13 -7.12
C PHE A 497 0.33 -29.92 -6.05
N TYR A 498 1.62 -29.60 -5.83
CA TYR A 498 2.43 -30.22 -4.79
C TYR A 498 1.80 -29.98 -3.40
N GLN A 499 1.38 -28.74 -3.11
CA GLN A 499 0.73 -28.42 -1.85
C GLN A 499 -0.65 -29.10 -1.71
N ALA A 500 -1.39 -29.30 -2.80
CA ALA A 500 -2.66 -30.00 -2.75
C ALA A 500 -2.51 -31.52 -2.51
N ASP A 501 -1.45 -32.14 -3.06
CA ASP A 501 -1.19 -33.57 -2.94
C ASP A 501 -0.48 -33.94 -1.62
N ILE A 502 0.52 -33.16 -1.21
CA ILE A 502 1.39 -33.46 -0.05
C ILE A 502 1.01 -32.62 1.17
N GLY A 503 0.46 -31.43 0.98
CA GLY A 503 0.18 -30.48 2.06
C GLY A 503 1.38 -29.63 2.45
N ASN A 504 1.28 -28.98 3.62
CA ASN A 504 2.43 -28.34 4.24
C ASN A 504 3.29 -29.42 4.92
N ASP A 505 4.60 -29.39 4.67
CA ASP A 505 5.58 -30.29 5.26
C ASP A 505 6.80 -29.49 5.77
N PRO A 506 6.63 -28.72 6.88
CA PRO A 506 7.69 -27.88 7.41
C PRO A 506 9.00 -28.61 7.75
N PRO A 507 9.01 -29.86 8.25
CA PRO A 507 10.26 -30.61 8.47
C PRO A 507 11.12 -30.79 7.23
N ASN A 508 10.52 -30.83 6.03
CA ASN A 508 11.21 -30.92 4.75
C ASN A 508 11.26 -29.58 4.00
N GLY A 509 10.92 -28.48 4.68
CA GLY A 509 11.03 -27.12 4.15
C GLY A 509 9.85 -26.60 3.33
N TRP A 510 8.75 -27.35 3.26
CA TRP A 510 7.54 -26.96 2.52
C TRP A 510 6.54 -26.24 3.42
N HIS A 511 6.32 -24.95 3.17
CA HIS A 511 5.30 -24.16 3.88
C HIS A 511 4.74 -23.02 3.02
N GLY A 512 3.44 -22.73 3.17
CA GLY A 512 2.68 -21.69 2.47
C GLY A 512 3.22 -20.26 2.48
N PHE A 513 4.18 -19.96 3.36
CA PHE A 513 4.71 -18.61 3.56
C PHE A 513 6.21 -18.68 3.88
N PRO A 514 7.09 -18.72 2.87
CA PRO A 514 8.54 -18.82 3.09
C PRO A 514 9.16 -17.50 3.55
N LEU A 515 8.53 -16.38 3.22
CA LEU A 515 8.92 -15.05 3.61
C LEU A 515 7.94 -14.51 4.67
N LEU A 516 8.49 -14.09 5.80
CA LEU A 516 7.79 -13.55 6.95
C LEU A 516 8.07 -12.06 7.09
N VAL A 517 7.05 -11.33 7.53
CA VAL A 517 7.21 -9.93 7.95
C VAL A 517 7.92 -9.91 9.31
N LYS A 518 8.93 -9.05 9.48
CA LYS A 518 9.65 -8.88 10.75
C LYS A 518 8.81 -8.15 11.79
N ASP A 519 8.05 -7.16 11.35
CA ASP A 519 7.20 -6.34 12.20
C ASP A 519 5.74 -6.35 11.71
N ARG A 520 4.82 -5.92 12.58
CA ARG A 520 3.41 -5.71 12.20
C ARG A 520 3.12 -4.22 12.07
N GLU A 521 4.13 -3.43 11.75
CA GLU A 521 3.97 -1.98 11.62
C GLU A 521 3.32 -1.62 10.28
N GLY A 522 3.26 -2.55 9.33
CA GLY A 522 2.79 -2.27 7.99
C GLY A 522 3.69 -1.30 7.26
N ASP A 523 3.16 -0.68 6.21
CA ASP A 523 3.89 0.17 5.28
C ASP A 523 3.15 1.50 5.04
N MET A 524 3.73 2.35 4.20
CA MET A 524 3.19 3.70 3.94
C MET A 524 1.78 3.67 3.36
N VAL A 525 1.45 2.72 2.49
CA VAL A 525 0.11 2.66 1.89
C VAL A 525 -0.92 2.27 2.93
N THR A 526 -0.59 1.31 3.81
CA THR A 526 -1.47 0.94 4.93
C THR A 526 -1.70 2.11 5.88
N TRP A 527 -0.65 2.85 6.20
CA TRP A 527 -0.72 4.07 6.99
C TRP A 527 -1.67 5.10 6.35
N GLN A 528 -1.54 5.33 5.04
CA GLN A 528 -2.38 6.29 4.30
C GLN A 528 -3.86 5.90 4.35
N ILE A 529 -4.19 4.66 4.02
CA ILE A 529 -5.58 4.16 4.03
C ILE A 529 -6.24 4.33 5.40
N ILE A 530 -5.51 4.04 6.47
CA ILE A 530 -6.05 4.14 7.82
C ILE A 530 -6.26 5.61 8.23
N TRP A 531 -5.31 6.50 7.92
CA TRP A 531 -5.47 7.93 8.21
C TRP A 531 -6.59 8.59 7.41
N ARG A 532 -6.97 8.07 6.23
CA ARG A 532 -8.17 8.54 5.52
C ARG A 532 -9.44 8.41 6.35
N GLN A 533 -9.56 7.33 7.14
CA GLN A 533 -10.72 7.15 8.02
C GLN A 533 -10.73 8.20 9.15
N ALA A 534 -9.57 8.62 9.64
CA ALA A 534 -9.46 9.72 10.59
C ALA A 534 -9.93 11.05 9.97
N TRP A 535 -9.44 11.35 8.76
CA TRP A 535 -9.84 12.54 8.01
C TRP A 535 -11.32 12.56 7.68
N TYR A 536 -11.87 11.43 7.27
CA TYR A 536 -13.30 11.26 7.06
C TYR A 536 -14.11 11.62 8.32
N GLY A 537 -13.75 11.01 9.46
CA GLY A 537 -14.42 11.28 10.72
C GLY A 537 -14.35 12.75 11.11
N ALA A 538 -13.20 13.40 10.92
CA ALA A 538 -13.02 14.82 11.21
C ALA A 538 -13.87 15.71 10.30
N ILE A 539 -13.90 15.44 8.99
CA ILE A 539 -14.70 16.22 8.04
C ILE A 539 -16.19 16.12 8.36
N ILE A 540 -16.73 14.92 8.59
CA ILE A 540 -18.14 14.73 8.95
C ILE A 540 -18.47 15.44 10.27
N SER A 541 -17.62 15.29 11.27
CA SER A 541 -17.80 15.94 12.58
C SER A 541 -17.77 17.48 12.46
N GLN A 542 -16.88 18.00 11.61
CA GLN A 542 -16.76 19.43 11.36
C GLN A 542 -17.97 19.97 10.58
N ILE A 543 -18.47 19.24 9.58
CA ILE A 543 -19.71 19.59 8.86
C ILE A 543 -20.88 19.75 9.83
N THR A 544 -21.03 18.83 10.80
CA THR A 544 -22.08 18.92 11.82
C THR A 544 -21.96 20.22 12.62
N SER A 545 -20.75 20.54 13.10
CA SER A 545 -20.50 21.77 13.86
C SER A 545 -20.80 23.05 13.07
N MET A 546 -20.59 23.02 11.74
CA MET A 546 -20.71 24.18 10.86
C MET A 546 -22.05 24.28 10.12
N SER A 547 -22.91 23.28 10.27
CA SER A 547 -24.21 23.22 9.57
C SER A 547 -25.09 24.48 9.71
N PRO A 548 -25.14 25.20 10.86
CA PRO A 548 -25.94 26.43 10.96
C PRO A 548 -25.39 27.56 10.12
N ILE A 549 -24.05 27.67 10.03
CA ILE A 549 -23.37 28.70 9.25
C ILE A 549 -23.66 28.47 7.77
N ILE A 550 -23.56 27.21 7.34
CA ILE A 550 -23.85 26.79 5.96
C ILE A 550 -25.31 27.09 5.62
N PHE A 551 -26.24 26.67 6.48
CA PHE A 551 -27.66 26.91 6.28
C PHE A 551 -27.96 28.41 6.22
N SER A 552 -27.38 29.20 7.11
CA SER A 552 -27.53 30.66 7.11
C SER A 552 -26.98 31.31 5.84
N ALA A 553 -25.79 30.89 5.38
CA ALA A 553 -25.18 31.41 4.15
C ALA A 553 -26.00 31.03 2.91
N PHE A 554 -26.50 29.80 2.85
CA PHE A 554 -27.36 29.33 1.77
C PHE A 554 -28.68 30.11 1.71
N VAL A 555 -29.36 30.27 2.85
CA VAL A 555 -30.61 31.04 2.93
C VAL A 555 -30.37 32.51 2.56
N ALA A 556 -29.29 33.12 3.05
CA ALA A 556 -28.93 34.49 2.68
C ALA A 556 -28.67 34.64 1.18
N GLY A 557 -27.99 33.68 0.55
CA GLY A 557 -27.71 33.70 -0.89
C GLY A 557 -28.91 33.38 -1.79
N VAL A 558 -29.91 32.64 -1.30
CA VAL A 558 -31.16 32.35 -2.05
C VAL A 558 -32.17 33.49 -1.94
N LEU A 559 -32.16 34.22 -0.81
CA LEU A 559 -33.09 35.33 -0.56
C LEU A 559 -32.60 36.68 -1.10
N GLN A 560 -31.32 36.78 -1.49
CA GLN A 560 -30.74 37.89 -2.24
C GLN A 560 -30.90 37.64 -3.74
#